data_AF-A0A929V3I8-F1
#
_entry.id   AF-A0A929V3I8-F1
#
_cell.length_a   1.000
_cell.length_b   1.000
_cell.length_c   1.000
_cell.angle_alpha   90.00
_cell.angle_beta   90.00
_cell.angle_gamma   90.00
#
_symmetry.space_group_name_H-M   'P 1'
#
loop_
_entity.id
_entity.type
_entity.pdbx_description
1 polymer ?
#
loop_
_entity_poly.entity_id
_entity_poly.type
_entity_poly.pdbx_seq_one_letter_code
_entity_poly.pdbx_strand_id
1 'polypeptide(L)'
;FKVHKPAAYYTAFFSVRSGGDFDATYMIYGLDKLKRKMDEIKELPKQGVKEKGIYSLCEIVYEMNKRGIEFLPIDLYESDAKKFKLIDENHILPPISSIPGLR
;
A
#
# COMPACT_ATOMS: atom_id res chain seq x y z
N PHE A 1 6.97 15.39 -12.20
CA PHE A 1 5.87 15.03 -11.27
C PHE A 1 6.32 14.25 -10.02
N LYS A 2 7.18 13.21 -10.08
CA LYS A 2 7.70 12.48 -8.90
C LYS A 2 8.69 13.27 -8.01
N VAL A 3 9.18 14.43 -8.47
CA VAL A 3 10.19 15.25 -7.78
C VAL A 3 9.58 16.34 -6.87
N HIS A 4 8.37 16.82 -7.15
CA HIS A 4 7.76 17.94 -6.40
C HIS A 4 6.53 17.54 -5.56
N LYS A 5 5.82 16.45 -5.90
CA LYS A 5 4.66 15.97 -5.13
C LYS A 5 4.65 14.43 -5.05
N PRO A 6 5.62 13.84 -4.34
CA PRO A 6 5.77 12.39 -4.28
C PRO A 6 4.54 11.69 -3.68
N ALA A 7 3.93 12.22 -2.61
CA ALA A 7 2.77 11.59 -2.00
C ALA A 7 1.50 11.61 -2.87
N ALA A 8 1.28 12.68 -3.66
CA ALA A 8 0.20 12.70 -4.64
C ALA A 8 0.39 11.64 -5.75
N TYR A 9 1.63 11.41 -6.17
CA TYR A 9 1.97 10.35 -7.14
C TYR A 9 1.66 8.97 -6.57
N TYR A 10 2.08 8.67 -5.34
CA TYR A 10 1.78 7.39 -4.70
C TYR A 10 0.27 7.21 -4.51
N THR A 11 -0.43 8.24 -4.02
CA THR A 11 -1.90 8.20 -3.84
C THR A 11 -2.63 7.84 -5.13
N ALA A 12 -2.27 8.48 -6.24
CA ALA A 12 -2.85 8.18 -7.55
C ALA A 12 -2.47 6.78 -8.04
N PHE A 13 -1.21 6.38 -7.87
CA PHE A 13 -0.71 5.05 -8.24
C PHE A 13 -1.48 3.93 -7.53
N PHE A 14 -1.62 4.04 -6.20
CA PHE A 14 -2.39 3.08 -5.43
C PHE A 14 -3.86 3.15 -5.82
N SER A 15 -4.48 4.32 -5.94
CA SER A 15 -5.89 4.41 -6.36
C SER A 15 -6.23 3.68 -7.67
N VAL A 16 -5.28 3.59 -8.62
CA VAL A 16 -5.47 2.86 -9.89
C VAL A 16 -5.11 1.38 -9.78
N ARG A 17 -4.00 1.05 -9.10
CA ARG A 17 -3.41 -0.31 -9.11
C ARG A 17 -3.85 -1.20 -7.94
N SER A 18 -4.49 -0.61 -6.94
CA SER A 18 -4.88 -1.22 -5.67
C SER A 18 -6.17 -2.05 -5.73
N GLY A 19 -6.87 -2.05 -6.88
CA GLY A 19 -8.20 -2.65 -7.07
C GLY A 19 -8.34 -4.16 -6.82
N GLY A 20 -7.31 -4.86 -6.35
CA GLY A 20 -7.41 -6.27 -5.97
C GLY A 20 -6.28 -6.78 -5.07
N ASP A 21 -5.04 -6.31 -5.29
CA ASP A 21 -3.85 -6.91 -4.67
C ASP A 21 -3.29 -6.12 -3.47
N PHE A 22 -3.83 -4.92 -3.19
CA PHE A 22 -3.48 -4.18 -1.98
C PHE A 22 -4.22 -4.75 -0.78
N ASP A 23 -3.49 -4.93 0.32
CA ASP A 23 -4.01 -5.43 1.57
C ASP A 23 -3.43 -4.59 2.72
N ALA A 24 -4.33 -3.91 3.42
CA ALA A 24 -3.97 -3.01 4.49
C ALA A 24 -3.30 -3.73 5.68
N THR A 25 -3.53 -5.04 5.88
CA THR A 25 -3.05 -5.79 7.06
C THR A 25 -1.53 -5.91 7.17
N TYR A 26 -0.81 -5.78 6.05
CA TYR A 26 0.65 -5.82 6.01
C TYR A 26 1.28 -4.61 5.32
N MET A 27 0.52 -3.81 4.56
CA MET A 27 1.05 -2.61 3.88
C MET A 27 1.04 -1.35 4.75
N ILE A 28 0.22 -1.27 5.81
CA ILE A 28 0.12 -0.07 6.68
C ILE A 28 0.95 -0.15 7.96
N TYR A 29 1.34 -1.35 8.40
CA TYR A 29 1.95 -1.56 9.72
C TYR A 29 3.49 -1.52 9.70
N GLY A 30 4.06 -0.64 8.88
CA GLY A 30 5.50 -0.38 8.84
C GLY A 30 6.35 -1.42 8.10
N LEU A 31 7.67 -1.15 8.11
CA LEU A 31 8.66 -1.87 7.30
C LEU A 31 8.84 -3.34 7.70
N ASP A 32 8.67 -3.70 8.97
CA ASP A 32 8.85 -5.07 9.46
C ASP A 32 7.81 -6.04 8.90
N LYS A 33 6.51 -5.67 8.97
CA LYS A 33 5.45 -6.53 8.40
C LYS A 33 5.56 -6.63 6.88
N LEU A 34 5.94 -5.52 6.24
CA LEU A 34 6.15 -5.48 4.79
C LEU A 34 7.28 -6.40 4.36
N LYS A 35 8.44 -6.33 5.03
CA LYS A 35 9.59 -7.21 4.76
C LYS A 35 9.23 -8.68 4.99
N ARG A 36 8.58 -8.98 6.11
CA ARG A 36 8.11 -10.35 6.39
C ARG A 36 7.24 -10.89 5.27
N LYS A 37 6.32 -10.08 4.74
CA LYS A 37 5.48 -10.49 3.60
C LYS A 37 6.29 -10.70 2.32
N MET A 38 7.30 -9.87 2.08
CA MET A 38 8.20 -10.04 0.94
C MET A 38 9.04 -11.31 1.04
N ASP A 39 9.54 -11.65 2.23
CA ASP A 39 10.25 -12.91 2.48
C ASP A 39 9.31 -14.12 2.33
N GLU A 40 8.10 -14.07 2.89
CA GLU A 40 7.09 -15.12 2.69
C GLU A 40 6.85 -15.41 1.20
N ILE A 41 6.73 -14.36 0.37
CA ILE A 41 6.54 -14.52 -1.07
C ILE A 41 7.79 -15.09 -1.76
N LYS A 42 8.99 -14.74 -1.30
CA LYS A 42 10.26 -15.26 -1.84
C LYS A 42 10.48 -16.73 -1.50
N GLU A 43 10.05 -17.16 -0.31
CA GLU A 43 10.17 -18.53 0.16
C GLU A 43 9.15 -19.48 -0.49
N LEU A 44 8.13 -18.96 -1.18
CA LEU A 44 7.18 -19.79 -1.90
C LEU A 44 7.87 -20.57 -3.03
N PRO A 45 7.68 -21.91 -3.11
CA PRO A 45 8.30 -22.74 -4.14
C PRO A 45 7.82 -22.41 -5.55
N LYS A 46 6.66 -21.74 -5.68
CA LYS A 46 6.14 -21.22 -6.94
C LYS A 46 5.38 -19.91 -6.70
N GLN A 47 5.80 -18.87 -7.40
CA GLN A 47 5.13 -17.57 -7.39
C GLN A 47 4.21 -17.45 -8.61
N GLY A 48 2.91 -17.30 -8.37
CA GLY A 48 1.94 -16.99 -9.41
C GLY A 48 1.95 -15.51 -9.79
N VAL A 49 1.02 -15.14 -10.68
CA VAL A 49 0.87 -13.74 -11.15
C VAL A 49 0.47 -12.82 -10.00
N LYS A 50 -0.38 -13.30 -9.09
CA LYS A 50 -0.84 -12.55 -7.91
C LYS A 50 0.30 -12.27 -6.93
N GLU A 51 1.09 -13.28 -6.58
CA GLU A 51 2.20 -13.14 -5.63
C GLU A 51 3.26 -12.17 -6.16
N LYS A 52 3.57 -12.23 -7.46
CA LYS A 52 4.46 -11.25 -8.12
C LYS A 52 3.90 -9.84 -8.12
N GLY A 53 2.58 -9.71 -8.29
CA GLY A 53 1.87 -8.43 -8.18
C GLY A 53 1.98 -7.83 -6.78
N ILE A 54 1.71 -8.64 -5.75
CA ILE A 54 1.82 -8.24 -4.34
C ILE A 54 3.27 -7.87 -4.00
N TYR A 55 4.26 -8.67 -4.44
CA TYR A 55 5.67 -8.37 -4.21
C TYR A 55 6.07 -7.01 -4.81
N SER A 56 5.67 -6.75 -6.05
CA SER A 56 5.92 -5.47 -6.73
C SER A 56 5.26 -4.29 -6.00
N LEU A 57 4.04 -4.51 -5.47
CA LEU A 57 3.35 -3.52 -4.63
C LEU A 57 4.14 -3.27 -3.34
N CYS A 58 4.61 -4.32 -2.66
CA CYS A 58 5.40 -4.20 -1.45
C CYS A 58 6.70 -3.42 -1.68
N GLU A 59 7.39 -3.62 -2.81
CA GLU A 59 8.58 -2.84 -3.17
C GLU A 59 8.30 -1.34 -3.28
N ILE A 60 7.14 -0.97 -3.84
CA ILE A 60 6.72 0.43 -3.98
C ILE A 60 6.38 1.02 -2.61
N VAL A 61 5.70 0.27 -1.75
CA VAL A 61 5.43 0.69 -0.36
C VAL A 61 6.75 0.85 0.40
N TYR A 62 7.74 -0.01 0.18
CA TYR A 62 9.06 0.10 0.79
C TYR A 62 9.82 1.35 0.32
N GLU A 63 9.78 1.65 -0.99
CA GLU A 63 10.33 2.91 -1.55
C GLU A 63 9.63 4.14 -0.95
N MET A 64 8.30 4.09 -0.84
CA MET A 64 7.47 5.16 -0.28
C MET A 64 7.86 5.45 1.17
N ASN A 65 7.94 4.42 2.01
CA ASN A 65 8.36 4.54 3.41
C ASN A 65 9.78 5.10 3.53
N LYS A 66 10.72 4.68 2.66
CA LYS A 66 12.09 5.24 2.64
C LYS A 66 12.15 6.72 2.27
N ARG A 67 11.13 7.25 1.60
CA ARG A 67 11.00 8.69 1.29
C ARG A 67 10.31 9.48 2.41
N GLY A 68 9.99 8.83 3.54
CA GLY A 68 9.26 9.45 4.64
C GLY A 68 7.76 9.54 4.40
N ILE A 69 7.23 8.80 3.41
CA ILE A 69 5.80 8.76 3.11
C ILE A 69 5.24 7.44 3.63
N GLU A 70 4.20 7.48 4.45
CA GLU A 70 3.63 6.30 5.10
C GLU A 70 2.12 6.21 4.93
N PHE A 71 1.59 4.99 5.11
CA PHE A 71 0.17 4.79 5.19
C PHE A 71 -0.30 4.92 6.64
N LEU A 72 -1.33 5.75 6.84
CA LEU A 72 -2.00 5.82 8.12
C LEU A 72 -2.91 4.59 8.33
N PRO A 73 -3.18 4.21 9.60
CA PRO A 73 -4.18 3.19 9.89
C PRO A 73 -5.54 3.62 9.36
N ILE A 74 -6.32 2.65 8.86
CA ILE A 74 -7.66 2.91 8.33
C ILE A 74 -8.56 3.43 9.45
N ASP A 75 -9.13 4.60 9.24
CA ASP A 75 -10.11 5.23 10.12
C ASP A 75 -11.51 5.18 9.48
N LEU A 76 -12.52 4.73 10.22
CA LEU A 76 -13.89 4.56 9.70
C LEU A 76 -14.60 5.88 9.33
N TYR A 77 -14.16 7.00 9.90
CA TYR A 77 -14.73 8.32 9.69
C TYR A 77 -13.94 9.14 8.68
N GLU A 78 -12.61 8.99 8.68
CA GLU A 78 -11.75 9.79 7.79
C GLU A 78 -11.43 9.10 6.45
N SER A 79 -11.45 7.76 6.41
CA SER A 79 -11.12 6.99 5.21
C SER A 79 -12.27 6.97 4.24
N ASP A 80 -11.97 7.14 2.96
CA ASP A 80 -12.95 6.98 1.91
C ASP A 80 -13.32 5.49 1.74
N ALA A 81 -14.53 5.21 1.27
CA ALA A 81 -14.97 3.83 1.05
C ALA A 81 -14.10 3.08 0.04
N LYS A 82 -13.58 3.76 -1.00
CA LYS A 82 -12.91 3.13 -2.15
C LYS A 82 -11.62 3.80 -2.60
N LYS A 83 -11.34 5.03 -2.18
CA LYS A 83 -10.20 5.83 -2.66
C LYS A 83 -9.12 6.03 -1.59
N PHE A 84 -7.86 6.07 -2.03
CA PHE A 84 -6.79 6.53 -1.15
C PHE A 84 -6.89 8.05 -1.02
N LYS A 85 -6.78 8.54 0.21
CA LYS A 85 -6.88 9.95 0.54
C LYS A 85 -5.51 10.45 0.99
N LEU A 86 -5.03 11.50 0.35
CA LEU A 86 -3.82 12.19 0.81
C LEU A 86 -4.20 13.09 1.99
N ILE A 87 -3.58 12.88 3.15
CA ILE A 87 -3.83 13.69 4.35
C ILE A 87 -2.88 14.89 4.38
N ASP A 88 -1.60 14.67 4.07
CA ASP A 88 -0.59 15.71 3.94
C ASP A 88 0.53 15.28 2.98
N GLU A 89 1.70 15.94 3.01
CA GLU A 89 2.81 15.66 2.10
C GLU A 89 3.49 14.29 2.32
N ASN A 90 3.23 13.64 3.46
CA ASN A 90 3.87 12.40 3.91
C ASN A 90 2.87 11.29 4.25
N HIS A 91 1.60 11.59 4.51
CA HIS A 91 0.64 10.61 5.00
C HIS A 91 -0.47 10.33 4.00
N ILE A 92 -0.69 9.04 3.72
CA ILE A 92 -1.75 8.55 2.85
C ILE A 92 -2.70 7.66 3.65
N LEU A 93 -3.98 7.94 3.61
CA LEU A 93 -5.01 7.13 4.25
C LEU A 93 -5.58 6.11 3.25
N PRO A 94 -5.48 4.80 3.53
CA PRO A 94 -6.07 3.77 2.68
C PRO A 94 -7.60 3.74 2.80
N PRO A 95 -8.32 3.28 1.77
CA PRO A 95 -9.76 3.15 1.84
C PRO A 95 -10.20 1.95 2.68
N ILE A 96 -11.46 2.00 3.13
CA ILE A 96 -12.08 0.89 3.89
C ILE A 96 -12.10 -0.41 3.05
N SER A 97 -12.29 -0.32 1.73
CA SER A 97 -12.25 -1.47 0.81
C SER A 97 -10.89 -2.17 0.69
N SER A 98 -9.82 -1.60 1.27
CA SER A 98 -8.49 -2.22 1.34
C SER A 98 -8.35 -3.23 2.48
N ILE A 99 -9.37 -3.36 3.33
CA ILE A 99 -9.45 -4.43 4.33
C ILE A 99 -9.91 -5.73 3.64
N PRO A 100 -9.17 -6.84 3.79
CA PRO A 100 -9.59 -8.14 3.28
C PRO A 100 -10.97 -8.53 3.83
N GLY A 101 -11.92 -8.84 2.94
CA GLY A 101 -13.29 -9.25 3.31
C GLY A 101 -14.35 -8.13 3.30
N LEU A 102 -13.97 -6.88 3.03
CA LEU A 102 -14.88 -5.73 2.90
C LEU A 102 -15.07 -5.25 1.45
N ARG A 103 -14.78 -6.10 0.47
CA ARG A 103 -14.93 -5.82 -0.98
C ARG A 103 -16.27 -6.25 -1.55
#